data_AF-A0A7Y5IXD3-F1
#
_entry.id   AF-A0A7Y5IXD3-F1
#
_cell.length_a   1.000
_cell.length_b   1.000
_cell.length_c   1.000
_cell.angle_alpha   90.00
_cell.angle_beta   90.00
_cell.angle_gamma   90.00
#
_symmetry.space_group_name_H-M   'P 1'
#
loop_
_entity.id
_entity.type
_entity.pdbx_description
1 polymer ?
#
loop_
_entity_poly.entity_id
_entity_poly.type
_entity_poly.pdbx_seq_one_letter_code
_entity_poly.pdbx_strand_id
1 'polypeptide(L)'
;MTQPDTSKNTLKDLKAIPKWTRRYAQNRTLPFLLFMLIYLLLSAAIGGGSYLGGKAYRAGNLPMFWASMVVAGAGVGFCFWFANPWWGGKWLEKVAARMYSREGHVSLGSSVPTTDRGKAWVAFAISLFMVCILASVALGMAGFIPDRYMQPVSALYVAPFLVFLSVWLRPVAGWIPFLWPALYTLHAILVIAGVPIQSEDWPSLNMLIPTVGYGTLCGLIGHFQGRHALKRLREIARAEE
;
A
#
# COMPACT_ATOMS: atom_id res chain seq x y z
N MET A 1 17.26 -0.28 54.52
CA MET A 1 18.08 -0.24 53.28
C MET A 1 17.38 -1.05 52.20
N THR A 2 16.54 -0.41 51.39
CA THR A 2 15.83 -1.05 50.26
C THR A 2 15.71 -0.02 49.14
N GLN A 3 16.82 0.23 48.45
CA GLN A 3 16.84 1.03 47.22
C GLN A 3 17.63 0.40 46.02
N PRO A 4 17.63 -0.94 45.79
CA PRO A 4 18.24 -1.52 44.59
C PRO A 4 17.30 -1.66 43.37
N ASP A 5 15.97 -1.54 43.52
CA ASP A 5 15.02 -1.89 42.44
C ASP A 5 14.67 -0.75 41.48
N THR A 6 14.76 0.52 41.91
CA THR A 6 14.45 1.68 41.06
C THR A 6 15.48 1.86 39.94
N SER A 7 16.77 1.79 40.27
CA SER A 7 17.87 1.94 39.30
C SER A 7 17.84 0.90 38.17
N LYS A 8 17.52 -0.37 38.49
CA LYS A 8 17.41 -1.45 37.50
C LYS A 8 16.22 -1.29 36.56
N ASN A 9 15.11 -0.73 37.05
CA ASN A 9 13.93 -0.47 36.23
C ASN A 9 14.15 0.73 35.30
N THR A 10 14.71 1.83 35.79
CA THR A 10 15.08 3.00 34.97
C THR A 10 16.06 2.62 33.84
N LEU A 11 17.09 1.81 34.13
CA LEU A 11 18.03 1.32 33.11
C LEU A 11 17.37 0.40 32.06
N LYS A 12 16.34 -0.37 32.44
CA LYS A 12 15.57 -1.19 31.49
C LYS A 12 14.68 -0.32 30.59
N ASP A 13 14.08 0.72 31.15
CA ASP A 13 13.20 1.63 30.42
C ASP A 13 13.99 2.49 29.43
N LEU A 14 15.16 2.99 29.81
CA LEU A 14 16.08 3.71 28.92
C LEU A 14 16.54 2.84 27.73
N LYS A 15 16.84 1.56 27.98
CA LYS A 15 17.19 0.60 26.90
C LYS A 15 16.02 0.29 25.97
N ALA A 16 14.78 0.55 26.39
CA ALA A 16 13.59 0.33 25.58
C ALA A 16 13.32 1.49 24.59
N ILE A 17 13.84 2.70 24.83
CA ILE A 17 13.63 3.88 23.98
C ILE A 17 14.05 3.62 22.53
N PRO A 18 15.28 3.15 22.20
CA PRO A 18 15.68 2.92 20.81
C PRO A 18 14.80 1.89 20.10
N LYS A 19 14.35 0.85 20.83
CA LYS A 19 13.47 -0.20 20.31
C LYS A 19 12.09 0.36 19.95
N TRP A 20 11.49 1.16 20.81
CA TRP A 20 10.18 1.77 20.56
C TRP A 20 10.25 2.87 19.50
N THR A 21 11.32 3.67 19.47
CA THR A 21 11.57 4.66 18.42
C THR A 21 11.66 3.99 17.06
N ARG A 22 12.45 2.91 16.94
CA ARG A 22 12.55 2.15 15.69
C ARG A 22 11.18 1.57 15.27
N ARG A 23 10.42 0.98 16.20
CA ARG A 23 9.09 0.44 15.91
C ARG A 23 8.09 1.51 15.48
N TYR A 24 8.11 2.68 16.12
CA TYR A 24 7.27 3.80 15.74
C TYR A 24 7.61 4.28 14.32
N ALA A 25 8.90 4.49 14.06
CA ALA A 25 9.41 4.96 12.78
C ALA A 25 9.07 4.02 11.62
N GLN A 26 9.24 2.70 11.84
CA GLN A 26 8.95 1.66 10.86
C GLN A 26 7.47 1.50 10.51
N ASN A 27 6.60 2.09 11.31
CA ASN A 27 5.15 1.94 11.25
C ASN A 27 4.44 3.29 11.00
N ARG A 28 5.13 4.25 10.38
CA ARG A 28 4.53 5.51 9.91
C ARG A 28 3.76 5.30 8.61
N THR A 29 2.63 4.59 8.71
CA THR A 29 1.83 4.13 7.57
C THR A 29 0.75 5.10 7.09
N LEU A 30 0.56 6.27 7.72
CA LEU A 30 -0.46 7.24 7.28
C LEU A 30 -0.30 7.67 5.81
N PRO A 31 0.91 7.96 5.29
CA PRO A 31 1.09 8.35 3.89
C PRO A 31 0.75 7.19 2.94
N PHE A 32 1.05 5.96 3.35
CA PHE A 32 0.67 4.76 2.62
C PHE A 32 -0.86 4.56 2.60
N LEU A 33 -1.55 4.73 3.74
CA LEU A 33 -3.01 4.65 3.80
C LEU A 33 -3.68 5.73 2.94
N LEU A 34 -3.15 6.96 2.97
CA LEU A 34 -3.62 8.03 2.10
C LEU A 34 -3.41 7.69 0.62
N PHE A 35 -2.22 7.16 0.27
CA PHE A 35 -1.94 6.70 -1.09
C PHE A 35 -2.93 5.62 -1.53
N MET A 36 -3.24 4.65 -0.67
CA MET A 36 -4.21 3.59 -0.98
C MET A 36 -5.62 4.14 -1.16
N LEU A 37 -6.03 5.13 -0.36
CA LEU A 37 -7.31 5.80 -0.53
C LEU A 37 -7.38 6.55 -1.87
N ILE A 38 -6.34 7.32 -2.21
CA ILE A 38 -6.25 8.02 -3.49
C ILE A 38 -6.31 7.02 -4.65
N TYR A 39 -5.54 5.93 -4.57
CA TYR A 39 -5.54 4.86 -5.57
C TYR A 39 -6.93 4.24 -5.76
N LEU A 40 -7.66 3.98 -4.67
CA LEU A 40 -9.02 3.45 -4.73
C LEU A 40 -9.97 4.42 -5.42
N LEU A 41 -9.91 5.71 -5.07
CA LEU A 41 -10.75 6.74 -5.68
C LEU A 41 -10.46 6.89 -7.17
N LEU A 42 -9.19 6.84 -7.58
CA LEU A 42 -8.80 6.90 -8.99
C LEU A 42 -9.24 5.66 -9.75
N SER A 43 -9.07 4.48 -9.17
CA SER A 43 -9.51 3.21 -9.75
C SER A 43 -11.03 3.19 -9.93
N ALA A 44 -11.78 3.70 -8.94
CA ALA A 44 -13.23 3.83 -9.02
C ALA A 44 -13.66 4.85 -10.08
N ALA A 45 -12.99 6.01 -10.17
CA ALA A 45 -13.29 7.02 -11.17
C ALA A 45 -13.04 6.50 -12.60
N ILE A 46 -11.90 5.83 -12.83
CA ILE A 46 -11.55 5.29 -14.15
C ILE A 46 -12.43 4.07 -14.47
N GLY A 47 -12.40 3.03 -13.63
CA GLY A 47 -13.14 1.79 -13.88
C GLY A 47 -14.66 2.00 -13.88
N GLY A 48 -15.18 2.72 -12.89
CA GLY A 48 -16.60 3.05 -12.79
C GLY A 48 -17.05 3.98 -13.92
N GLY A 49 -16.26 5.01 -14.24
CA GLY A 49 -16.53 5.90 -15.37
C GLY A 49 -16.54 5.17 -16.71
N SER A 50 -15.54 4.31 -16.97
CA SER A 50 -15.51 3.49 -18.19
C SER A 50 -16.70 2.53 -18.28
N TYR A 51 -17.06 1.86 -17.18
CA TYR A 51 -18.20 0.93 -17.15
C TYR A 51 -19.54 1.64 -17.39
N LEU A 52 -19.81 2.72 -16.64
CA LEU A 52 -21.03 3.50 -16.77
C LEU A 52 -21.12 4.16 -18.15
N GLY A 53 -20.00 4.65 -18.68
CA GLY A 53 -19.90 5.17 -20.04
C GLY A 53 -20.30 4.12 -21.07
N GLY A 54 -19.72 2.91 -20.99
CA GLY A 54 -20.07 1.82 -21.90
C GLY A 54 -21.55 1.41 -21.80
N LYS A 55 -22.13 1.37 -20.60
CA LYS A 55 -23.56 1.09 -20.40
C LYS A 55 -24.44 2.20 -20.98
N ALA A 56 -24.10 3.46 -20.73
CA ALA A 56 -24.85 4.62 -21.22
C ALA A 56 -24.82 4.73 -22.74
N TYR A 57 -23.65 4.48 -23.36
CA TYR A 57 -23.49 4.45 -24.80
C TYR A 57 -24.41 3.40 -25.45
N ARG A 58 -24.40 2.16 -24.93
CA ARG A 58 -25.29 1.09 -25.40
C ARG A 58 -26.77 1.39 -25.21
N ALA A 59 -27.13 2.18 -24.20
CA ALA A 59 -28.49 2.61 -23.94
C ALA A 59 -28.91 3.87 -24.73
N GLY A 60 -28.03 4.45 -25.56
CA GLY A 60 -28.30 5.71 -26.28
C GLY A 60 -28.33 6.96 -25.40
N ASN A 61 -27.96 6.86 -24.11
CA ASN A 61 -27.95 7.99 -23.19
C ASN A 61 -26.64 8.78 -23.31
N LEU A 62 -26.60 9.68 -24.30
CA LEU A 62 -25.42 10.50 -24.61
C LEU A 62 -24.98 11.42 -23.44
N PRO A 63 -25.87 12.10 -22.69
CA PRO A 63 -25.45 12.91 -21.54
C PRO A 63 -24.69 12.12 -20.48
N MET A 64 -25.20 10.93 -20.10
CA MET A 64 -24.53 10.07 -19.11
C MET A 64 -23.21 9.50 -19.65
N PHE A 65 -23.15 9.20 -20.95
CA PHE A 65 -21.91 8.79 -21.60
C PHE A 65 -20.82 9.86 -21.47
N TRP A 66 -21.10 11.11 -21.85
CA TRP A 66 -20.13 12.20 -21.77
C TRP A 66 -19.73 12.53 -20.33
N ALA A 67 -20.70 12.57 -19.40
CA ALA A 67 -20.40 12.74 -17.98
C ALA A 67 -19.43 11.67 -17.47
N SER A 68 -19.64 10.42 -17.85
CA SER A 68 -18.77 9.29 -17.46
C SER A 68 -17.38 9.37 -18.09
N MET A 69 -17.29 9.81 -19.34
CA MET A 69 -16.00 10.03 -20.03
C MET A 69 -15.19 11.17 -19.40
N VAL A 70 -15.85 12.26 -18.98
CA VAL A 70 -15.18 13.37 -18.26
C VAL A 70 -14.61 12.87 -16.93
N VAL A 71 -15.38 12.08 -16.16
CA VAL A 71 -14.90 11.51 -14.89
C VAL A 71 -13.71 10.57 -15.11
N ALA A 72 -13.79 9.66 -16.08
CA ALA A 72 -12.69 8.76 -16.40
C ALA A 72 -11.44 9.52 -16.89
N GLY A 73 -11.63 10.52 -17.76
CA GLY A 73 -10.55 11.37 -18.28
C GLY A 73 -9.88 12.19 -17.18
N ALA A 74 -10.64 12.76 -16.25
CA ALA A 74 -10.11 13.44 -15.08
C ALA A 74 -9.32 12.49 -14.18
N GLY A 75 -9.81 11.26 -13.99
CA GLY A 75 -9.10 10.21 -13.25
C GLY A 75 -7.74 9.88 -13.88
N VAL A 76 -7.70 9.67 -15.20
CA VAL A 76 -6.45 9.43 -15.94
C VAL A 76 -5.50 10.62 -15.84
N GLY A 77 -6.00 11.85 -16.01
CA GLY A 77 -5.20 13.07 -15.86
C GLY A 77 -4.59 13.19 -14.46
N PHE A 78 -5.37 12.86 -13.43
CA PHE A 78 -4.86 12.86 -12.06
C PHE A 78 -3.83 11.75 -11.82
N CYS A 79 -3.98 10.56 -12.43
CA CYS A 79 -2.95 9.52 -12.40
C CYS A 79 -1.61 10.02 -12.97
N PHE A 80 -1.62 10.72 -14.11
CA PHE A 80 -0.40 11.30 -14.68
C PHE A 80 0.22 12.35 -13.77
N TRP A 81 -0.60 13.23 -13.20
CA TRP A 81 -0.11 14.23 -12.25
C TRP A 81 0.49 13.59 -11.00
N PHE A 82 -0.16 12.56 -10.46
CA PHE A 82 0.24 11.89 -9.24
C PHE A 82 1.48 11.00 -9.43
N ALA A 83 1.61 10.35 -10.59
CA ALA A 83 2.79 9.55 -10.95
C ALA A 83 4.03 10.41 -11.24
N ASN A 84 3.85 11.71 -11.55
CA ASN A 84 4.96 12.61 -11.79
C ASN A 84 5.72 12.90 -10.47
N PRO A 85 7.02 12.53 -10.37
CA PRO A 85 7.79 12.71 -9.14
C PRO A 85 7.98 14.19 -8.75
N TRP A 86 7.93 15.10 -9.73
CA TRP A 86 8.13 16.53 -9.53
C TRP A 86 6.90 17.22 -8.91
N TRP A 87 5.70 16.70 -9.18
CA TRP A 87 4.44 17.30 -8.74
C TRP A 87 3.76 16.43 -7.68
N GLY A 88 3.26 15.25 -8.07
CA GLY A 88 2.61 14.30 -7.16
C GLY A 88 3.54 13.82 -6.06
N GLY A 89 4.79 13.50 -6.39
CA GLY A 89 5.80 13.07 -5.42
C GLY A 89 6.07 14.14 -4.35
N LYS A 90 6.38 15.38 -4.76
CA LYS A 90 6.59 16.50 -3.82
C LYS A 90 5.35 16.85 -3.01
N TRP A 91 4.16 16.74 -3.59
CA TRP A 91 2.91 16.95 -2.87
C TRP A 91 2.72 15.89 -1.78
N LEU A 92 2.94 14.61 -2.11
CA LEU A 92 2.83 13.50 -1.17
C LEU A 92 3.84 13.64 -0.02
N GLU A 93 5.07 14.05 -0.32
CA GLU A 93 6.10 14.33 0.69
C GLU A 93 5.65 15.46 1.65
N LYS A 94 5.12 16.57 1.10
CA LYS A 94 4.58 17.68 1.91
C LYS A 94 3.42 17.23 2.79
N VAL A 95 2.50 16.42 2.27
CA VAL A 95 1.36 15.90 3.03
C VAL A 95 1.85 14.94 4.12
N ALA A 96 2.78 14.04 3.81
CA ALA A 96 3.39 13.13 4.77
C ALA A 96 4.11 13.89 5.89
N ALA A 97 4.86 14.95 5.56
CA ALA A 97 5.51 15.82 6.55
C ALA A 97 4.49 16.52 7.45
N ARG A 98 3.41 17.05 6.88
CA ARG A 98 2.33 17.69 7.65
C ARG A 98 1.64 16.72 8.61
N MET A 99 1.33 15.51 8.15
CA MET A 99 0.65 14.46 8.95
C MET A 99 1.39 14.11 10.24
N TYR A 100 2.70 14.31 10.28
CA TYR A 100 3.54 13.96 11.42
C TYR A 100 4.33 15.14 12.00
N SER A 101 3.99 16.37 11.60
CA SER A 101 4.69 17.58 12.04
C SER A 101 4.73 17.73 13.57
N ARG A 102 3.71 17.23 14.27
CA ARG A 102 3.59 17.25 15.74
C ARG A 102 4.27 16.07 16.45
N GLU A 103 4.84 15.13 15.70
CA GLU A 103 5.40 13.87 16.24
C GLU A 103 6.93 13.80 16.14
N GLY A 104 7.56 14.87 15.66
CA GLY A 104 9.00 14.98 15.50
C GLY A 104 9.54 14.38 14.19
N HIS A 105 10.77 14.77 13.86
CA HIS A 105 11.49 14.18 12.73
C HIS A 105 12.11 12.86 13.15
N VAL A 106 11.82 11.81 12.38
CA VAL A 106 12.43 10.49 12.57
C VAL A 106 13.09 10.09 11.26
N SER A 107 14.42 10.07 11.27
CA SER A 107 15.23 9.56 10.18
C SER A 107 15.71 8.17 10.55
N LEU A 108 14.99 7.14 10.10
CA LEU A 108 15.64 5.85 9.92
C LEU A 108 16.55 6.02 8.70
N GLY A 109 17.82 5.60 8.82
CA GLY A 109 18.83 5.75 7.77
C GLY A 109 18.23 5.50 6.37
N SER A 110 18.57 6.38 5.43
CA SER A 110 17.98 6.46 4.10
C SER A 110 17.95 5.09 3.42
N SER A 111 16.76 4.49 3.27
CA SER A 111 16.53 3.35 2.37
C SER A 111 16.42 3.78 0.90
N VAL A 112 16.62 5.06 0.61
CA VAL A 112 16.68 5.58 -0.75
C VAL A 112 17.97 5.05 -1.37
N PRO A 113 17.93 4.35 -2.53
CA PRO A 113 19.13 3.89 -3.18
C PRO A 113 20.03 5.08 -3.50
N THR A 114 21.12 5.18 -2.73
CA THR A 114 22.17 6.17 -2.97
C THR A 114 23.03 5.75 -4.16
N THR A 115 23.08 4.44 -4.46
CA THR A 115 23.81 3.88 -5.59
C THR A 115 22.94 3.82 -6.85
N ASP A 116 23.54 4.15 -7.99
CA ASP A 116 22.84 4.09 -9.29
C ASP A 116 22.40 2.66 -9.64
N ARG A 117 23.17 1.66 -9.21
CA ARG A 117 22.79 0.24 -9.34
C ARG A 117 21.50 -0.09 -8.58
N GLY A 118 21.30 0.49 -7.39
CA GLY A 118 20.08 0.29 -6.62
C GLY A 118 18.85 0.91 -7.30
N LYS A 119 19.01 2.12 -7.86
CA LYS A 119 17.95 2.76 -8.65
C LYS A 119 17.59 1.94 -9.88
N ALA A 120 18.58 1.39 -10.59
CA ALA A 120 18.37 0.54 -11.76
C ALA A 120 17.58 -0.74 -11.42
N TRP A 121 17.88 -1.41 -10.30
CA TRP A 121 17.13 -2.59 -9.86
C TRP A 121 15.67 -2.30 -9.54
N VAL A 122 15.40 -1.18 -8.85
CA VAL A 122 14.03 -0.75 -8.56
C VAL A 122 13.29 -0.43 -9.85
N ALA A 123 13.92 0.29 -10.78
CA ALA A 123 13.34 0.60 -12.08
C ALA A 123 13.02 -0.70 -12.85
N PHE A 124 13.96 -1.65 -12.91
CA PHE A 124 13.75 -2.94 -13.54
C PHE A 124 12.59 -3.72 -12.92
N ALA A 125 12.52 -3.81 -11.59
CA ALA A 125 11.44 -4.51 -10.89
C ALA A 125 10.06 -3.88 -11.18
N ILE A 126 9.98 -2.55 -11.18
CA ILE A 126 8.75 -1.82 -11.54
C ILE A 126 8.38 -2.09 -13.01
N SER A 127 9.33 -1.99 -13.93
CA SER A 127 9.10 -2.25 -15.35
C SER A 127 8.62 -3.67 -15.61
N LEU A 128 9.26 -4.67 -15.00
CA LEU A 128 8.85 -6.07 -15.09
C LEU A 128 7.44 -6.28 -14.55
N PHE A 129 7.13 -5.71 -13.38
CA PHE A 129 5.80 -5.76 -12.79
C PHE A 129 4.72 -5.17 -13.72
N MET A 130 4.99 -4.02 -14.34
CA MET A 130 4.08 -3.38 -15.30
C MET A 130 3.87 -4.24 -16.55
N VAL A 131 4.93 -4.85 -17.09
CA VAL A 131 4.83 -5.78 -18.22
C VAL A 131 3.95 -6.98 -17.85
N CYS A 132 4.10 -7.57 -16.66
CA CYS A 132 3.26 -8.67 -16.20
C CYS A 132 1.78 -8.28 -16.06
N ILE A 133 1.49 -7.08 -15.54
CA ILE A 133 0.11 -6.57 -15.49
C ILE A 133 -0.47 -6.46 -16.90
N LEU A 134 0.24 -5.79 -17.82
CA LEU A 134 -0.24 -5.57 -19.18
C LEU A 134 -0.45 -6.90 -19.93
N ALA A 135 0.48 -7.84 -19.80
CA ALA A 135 0.36 -9.17 -20.38
C ALA A 135 -0.86 -9.93 -19.81
N SER A 136 -1.07 -9.87 -18.50
CA SER A 136 -2.20 -10.55 -17.85
C SER A 136 -3.55 -9.95 -18.28
N VAL A 137 -3.63 -8.62 -18.39
CA VAL A 137 -4.83 -7.94 -18.88
C VAL A 137 -5.08 -8.30 -20.35
N ALA A 138 -4.06 -8.30 -21.20
CA ALA A 138 -4.19 -8.69 -22.60
C ALA A 138 -4.67 -10.15 -22.76
N LEU A 139 -4.08 -11.08 -22.00
CA LEU A 139 -4.48 -12.49 -22.01
C LEU A 139 -5.89 -12.70 -21.46
N GLY A 140 -6.28 -11.95 -20.43
CA GLY A 140 -7.66 -11.94 -19.91
C GLY A 140 -8.66 -11.43 -20.95
N MET A 141 -8.38 -10.31 -21.61
CA MET A 141 -9.24 -9.76 -22.66
C MET A 141 -9.36 -10.69 -23.88
N ALA A 142 -8.30 -11.43 -24.21
CA ALA A 142 -8.31 -12.43 -25.27
C ALA A 142 -8.98 -13.76 -24.87
N GLY A 143 -9.45 -13.89 -23.61
CA GLY A 143 -10.15 -15.07 -23.12
C GLY A 143 -9.25 -16.27 -22.76
N PHE A 144 -7.92 -16.09 -22.74
CA PHE A 144 -6.98 -17.15 -22.37
C PHE A 144 -6.96 -17.40 -20.85
N ILE A 145 -7.33 -16.40 -20.05
CA ILE A 145 -7.40 -16.51 -18.60
C ILE A 145 -8.87 -16.37 -18.19
N PRO A 146 -9.53 -17.45 -17.73
CA PRO A 146 -10.86 -17.34 -17.16
C PRO A 146 -10.88 -16.38 -15.98
N ASP A 147 -11.97 -15.60 -15.81
CA ASP A 147 -12.08 -14.58 -14.76
C ASP A 147 -11.75 -15.11 -13.36
N ARG A 148 -12.15 -16.36 -13.06
CA ARG A 148 -11.85 -17.02 -11.78
C ARG A 148 -10.35 -17.12 -11.48
N TYR A 149 -9.51 -17.18 -12.52
CA TYR A 149 -8.06 -17.34 -12.41
C TYR A 149 -7.28 -16.03 -12.56
N MET A 150 -7.94 -14.90 -12.82
CA MET A 150 -7.27 -13.61 -12.93
C MET A 150 -6.49 -13.23 -11.66
N GLN A 151 -7.08 -13.48 -10.48
CA GLN A 151 -6.42 -13.20 -9.20
C GLN A 151 -5.28 -14.18 -8.85
N PRO A 152 -5.44 -15.51 -9.05
CA PRO A 152 -4.32 -16.43 -8.91
C PRO A 152 -3.14 -16.14 -9.85
N VAL A 153 -3.42 -15.82 -11.11
CA VAL A 153 -2.37 -15.43 -12.06
C VAL A 153 -1.69 -14.14 -11.62
N SER A 154 -2.45 -13.16 -11.10
CA SER A 154 -1.85 -11.92 -10.61
C SER A 154 -0.92 -12.13 -9.42
N ALA A 155 -1.21 -13.10 -8.56
CA ALA A 155 -0.35 -13.42 -7.42
C ALA A 155 1.08 -13.82 -7.83
N LEU A 156 1.26 -14.41 -9.02
CA LEU A 156 2.57 -14.84 -9.54
C LEU A 156 3.55 -13.68 -9.76
N TYR A 157 3.05 -12.46 -10.00
CA TYR A 157 3.90 -11.29 -10.17
C TYR A 157 3.69 -10.23 -9.07
N VAL A 158 2.50 -10.12 -8.48
CA VAL A 158 2.22 -9.19 -7.38
C VAL A 158 2.95 -9.61 -6.10
N ALA A 159 2.88 -10.88 -5.70
CA ALA A 159 3.49 -11.31 -4.44
C ALA A 159 5.02 -11.18 -4.46
N PRO A 160 5.76 -11.64 -5.50
CA PRO A 160 7.21 -11.44 -5.58
C PRO A 160 7.60 -9.96 -5.62
N PHE A 161 6.85 -9.12 -6.33
CA PHE A 161 7.10 -7.69 -6.39
C PHE A 161 6.92 -7.01 -5.03
N LEU A 162 5.83 -7.32 -4.31
CA LEU A 162 5.60 -6.79 -2.96
C LEU A 162 6.62 -7.31 -1.95
N VAL A 163 7.07 -8.56 -2.06
CA VAL A 163 8.17 -9.11 -1.25
C VAL A 163 9.47 -8.36 -1.53
N PHE A 164 9.81 -8.16 -2.82
CA PHE A 164 10.98 -7.38 -3.23
C PHE A 164 10.93 -5.97 -2.64
N LEU A 165 9.82 -5.25 -2.80
CA LEU A 165 9.63 -3.92 -2.19
C LEU A 165 9.77 -3.96 -0.67
N SER A 166 9.19 -4.96 -0.01
CA SER A 166 9.24 -5.08 1.46
C SER A 166 10.65 -5.34 1.99
N VAL A 167 11.47 -6.10 1.24
CA VAL A 167 12.90 -6.27 1.55
C VAL A 167 13.67 -4.99 1.27
N TRP A 168 13.41 -4.36 0.12
CA TRP A 168 14.12 -3.17 -0.34
C TRP A 168 13.88 -1.94 0.54
N LEU A 169 12.65 -1.78 1.04
CA LEU A 169 12.29 -0.68 1.95
C LEU A 169 12.88 -0.84 3.36
N ARG A 170 13.65 -1.90 3.65
CA ARG A 170 14.33 -2.02 4.92
C ARG A 170 15.56 -1.11 5.01
N PRO A 171 15.87 -0.58 6.20
CA PRO A 171 15.18 -0.78 7.48
C PRO A 171 14.01 0.17 7.74
N VAL A 172 13.65 1.03 6.77
CA VAL A 172 12.61 2.06 6.90
C VAL A 172 11.24 1.46 7.11
N ALA A 173 10.91 0.37 6.45
CA ALA A 173 9.69 -0.39 6.70
C ALA A 173 9.95 -1.57 7.65
N GLY A 174 8.96 -1.86 8.51
CA GLY A 174 9.00 -2.99 9.43
C GLY A 174 8.71 -4.35 8.74
N TRP A 175 8.22 -5.31 9.53
CA TRP A 175 7.80 -6.62 9.02
C TRP A 175 6.37 -6.65 8.50
N ILE A 176 5.53 -5.66 8.88
CA ILE A 176 4.11 -5.60 8.53
C ILE A 176 3.84 -5.63 7.01
N PRO A 177 4.63 -4.96 6.14
CA PRO A 177 4.41 -5.03 4.69
C PRO A 177 4.40 -6.45 4.12
N PHE A 178 5.08 -7.42 4.75
CA PHE A 178 5.06 -8.83 4.32
C PHE A 178 3.72 -9.52 4.53
N LEU A 179 2.85 -8.98 5.40
CA LEU A 179 1.49 -9.50 5.55
C LEU A 179 0.69 -9.36 4.26
N TRP A 180 0.93 -8.32 3.47
CA TRP A 180 0.18 -8.09 2.24
C TRP A 180 0.46 -9.18 1.18
N PRO A 181 1.69 -9.46 0.74
CA PRO A 181 1.95 -10.57 -0.18
C PRO A 181 1.55 -11.92 0.41
N ALA A 182 1.66 -12.12 1.73
CA ALA A 182 1.23 -13.36 2.38
C ALA A 182 -0.30 -13.57 2.24
N LEU A 183 -1.10 -12.55 2.59
CA LEU A 183 -2.56 -12.59 2.44
C LEU A 183 -2.98 -12.70 0.97
N TYR A 184 -2.29 -11.99 0.06
CA TYR A 184 -2.54 -12.04 -1.37
C TYR A 184 -2.30 -13.45 -1.94
N THR A 185 -1.20 -14.10 -1.54
CA THR A 185 -0.85 -15.46 -1.95
C THR A 185 -1.81 -16.48 -1.35
N LEU A 186 -2.15 -16.33 -0.07
CA LEU A 186 -3.12 -17.20 0.59
C LEU A 186 -4.49 -17.14 -0.10
N HIS A 187 -4.95 -15.94 -0.48
CA HIS A 187 -6.18 -15.77 -1.24
C HIS A 187 -6.12 -16.53 -2.58
N ALA A 188 -5.02 -16.41 -3.32
CA ALA A 188 -4.84 -17.15 -4.57
C ALA A 188 -4.89 -18.67 -4.39
N ILE A 189 -4.25 -19.19 -3.33
CA ILE A 189 -4.29 -20.61 -2.98
C ILE A 189 -5.74 -21.05 -2.67
N LEU A 190 -6.48 -20.26 -1.89
CA LEU A 190 -7.87 -20.56 -1.54
C LEU A 190 -8.78 -20.57 -2.78
N VAL A 191 -8.58 -19.66 -3.72
CA VAL A 191 -9.29 -19.65 -5.01
C VAL A 191 -8.98 -20.93 -5.81
N ILE A 192 -7.71 -21.30 -5.94
CA ILE A 192 -7.31 -22.52 -6.65
C ILE A 192 -7.88 -23.77 -5.97
N ALA A 193 -7.95 -23.77 -4.64
CA ALA A 193 -8.53 -24.85 -3.84
C ALA A 193 -10.07 -24.93 -3.93
N GLY A 194 -10.73 -24.02 -4.65
CA GLY A 194 -12.18 -24.03 -4.85
C GLY A 194 -12.98 -23.50 -3.67
N VAL A 195 -12.36 -22.74 -2.76
CA VAL A 195 -13.08 -22.11 -1.64
C VAL A 195 -13.95 -20.97 -2.20
N PRO A 196 -15.24 -20.87 -1.84
CA PRO A 196 -16.17 -19.88 -2.39
C PRO A 196 -15.96 -18.48 -1.78
N ILE A 197 -14.77 -17.92 -1.95
CA ILE A 197 -14.41 -16.56 -1.51
C ILE A 197 -14.52 -15.52 -2.63
N GLN A 198 -14.74 -15.96 -3.86
CA GLN A 198 -14.98 -15.08 -5.00
C GLN A 198 -16.46 -14.70 -5.08
N SER A 199 -16.73 -13.44 -5.36
CA SER A 199 -18.08 -12.95 -5.65
C SER A 199 -18.40 -13.14 -7.12
N GLU A 200 -19.51 -13.82 -7.40
CA GLU A 200 -20.07 -13.95 -8.75
C GLU A 200 -20.83 -12.69 -9.17
N ASP A 201 -21.56 -12.07 -8.22
CA ASP A 201 -22.34 -10.85 -8.46
C ASP A 201 -21.46 -9.62 -8.72
N TRP A 202 -20.26 -9.60 -8.13
CA TRP A 202 -19.33 -8.48 -8.22
C TRP A 202 -17.91 -8.95 -8.59
N PRO A 203 -17.67 -9.42 -9.83
CA PRO A 203 -16.37 -9.96 -10.23
C PRO A 203 -15.20 -8.99 -10.01
N SER A 204 -15.46 -7.69 -10.11
CA SER A 204 -14.49 -6.61 -9.84
C SER A 204 -13.93 -6.66 -8.42
N LEU A 205 -14.71 -7.11 -7.44
CA LEU A 205 -14.27 -7.23 -6.05
C LEU A 205 -13.22 -8.33 -5.86
N ASN A 206 -13.21 -9.34 -6.74
CA ASN A 206 -12.27 -10.46 -6.67
C ASN A 206 -10.82 -10.01 -6.89
N MET A 207 -10.61 -8.90 -7.62
CA MET A 207 -9.30 -8.26 -7.76
C MET A 207 -9.10 -7.11 -6.77
N LEU A 208 -10.17 -6.36 -6.48
CA LEU A 208 -10.09 -5.17 -5.62
C LEU A 208 -9.80 -5.52 -4.15
N ILE A 209 -10.47 -6.54 -3.60
CA ILE A 209 -10.30 -6.94 -2.19
C ILE A 209 -8.85 -7.40 -1.93
N PRO A 210 -8.25 -8.30 -2.71
CA PRO A 210 -6.88 -8.73 -2.45
C PRO A 210 -5.86 -7.62 -2.67
N THR A 211 -6.09 -6.78 -3.67
CA THR A 211 -5.17 -5.68 -4.00
C THR A 211 -5.28 -4.56 -2.98
N VAL A 212 -6.43 -3.90 -2.87
CA VAL A 212 -6.59 -2.71 -2.01
C VAL A 212 -6.96 -3.07 -0.59
N GLY A 213 -7.84 -4.06 -0.41
CA GLY A 213 -8.35 -4.45 0.91
C GLY A 213 -7.23 -4.96 1.83
N TYR A 214 -6.43 -5.92 1.37
CA TYR A 214 -5.31 -6.45 2.18
C TYR A 214 -4.22 -5.42 2.43
N GLY A 215 -3.88 -4.59 1.45
CA GLY A 215 -2.93 -3.51 1.66
C GLY A 215 -3.43 -2.49 2.69
N THR A 216 -4.71 -2.10 2.62
CA THR A 216 -5.33 -1.20 3.61
C THR A 216 -5.32 -1.81 5.01
N LEU A 217 -5.69 -3.09 5.14
CA LEU A 217 -5.62 -3.81 6.41
C LEU A 217 -4.20 -3.81 7.00
N CYS A 218 -3.19 -4.09 6.18
CA CYS A 218 -1.79 -4.06 6.60
C CYS A 218 -1.37 -2.64 7.05
N GLY A 219 -1.80 -1.62 6.31
CA GLY A 219 -1.56 -0.21 6.64
C GLY A 219 -2.18 0.19 7.99
N LEU A 220 -3.40 -0.28 8.28
CA LEU A 220 -4.10 -0.06 9.55
C LEU A 220 -3.39 -0.77 10.71
N ILE A 221 -3.01 -2.05 10.53
CA ILE A 221 -2.22 -2.78 11.54
C ILE A 221 -0.92 -2.04 11.85
N GLY A 222 -0.22 -1.57 10.82
CA GLY A 222 0.96 -0.72 11.00
C GLY A 222 0.65 0.56 11.73
N HIS A 223 -0.45 1.23 11.39
CA HIS A 223 -0.86 2.45 12.07
C HIS A 223 -1.07 2.22 13.57
N PHE A 224 -1.82 1.18 13.95
CA PHE A 224 -2.06 0.84 15.35
C PHE A 224 -0.77 0.49 16.09
N GLN A 225 0.14 -0.28 15.47
CA GLN A 225 1.44 -0.59 16.07
C GLN A 225 2.30 0.66 16.25
N GLY A 226 2.27 1.59 15.29
CA GLY A 226 2.93 2.89 15.39
C GLY A 226 2.38 3.71 16.56
N ARG A 227 1.04 3.81 16.68
CA ARG A 227 0.39 4.53 17.79
C ARG A 227 0.69 3.92 19.15
N HIS A 228 0.69 2.59 19.24
CA HIS A 228 1.09 1.89 20.45
C HIS A 228 2.55 2.18 20.83
N ALA A 229 3.47 2.15 19.86
CA ALA A 229 4.87 2.47 20.10
C ALA A 229 5.07 3.92 20.57
N LEU A 230 4.35 4.89 19.97
CA LEU A 230 4.38 6.29 20.39
C LEU A 230 3.84 6.48 21.82
N LYS A 231 2.76 5.76 22.17
CA LYS A 231 2.21 5.78 23.53
C LYS A 231 3.26 5.31 24.54
N ARG A 232 3.95 4.20 24.26
CA ARG A 232 5.04 3.68 25.12
C ARG A 232 6.21 4.65 25.26
N LEU A 233 6.61 5.33 24.20
CA LEU A 233 7.66 6.35 24.27
C LEU A 233 7.28 7.52 25.19
N ARG A 234 6.02 7.97 25.12
CA ARG A 234 5.51 9.04 26.00
C ARG A 234 5.40 8.61 27.46
N GLU A 235 5.04 7.35 27.71
CA GLU A 235 5.00 6.79 29.05
C GLU A 235 6.39 6.75 29.68
N ILE A 236 7.42 6.31 28.93
CA ILE A 236 8.81 6.29 29.40
C ILE A 236 9.32 7.71 29.67
N ALA A 237 9.11 8.65 28.73
CA ALA A 237 9.57 10.03 28.89
C ALA A 237 8.96 10.73 30.12
N ARG A 238 7.69 10.48 30.42
CA ARG A 238 7.03 11.04 31.61
C ARG A 238 7.45 10.38 32.92
N ALA A 239 7.97 9.16 32.87
CA ALA A 239 8.49 8.47 34.05
C ALA A 239 9.92 8.94 34.42
N GLU A 240 10.56 9.68 33.52
CA GLU A 240 11.88 10.30 33.72
C GLU A 240 11.80 11.76 34.20
N GLU A 241 10.62 12.41 34.06
CA GLU A 241 10.30 13.73 34.64
C GLU A 241 9.91 13.60 36.12
#